data_AF-A0A955L6M0-F1
#
_entry.id   AF-A0A955L6M0-F1
#
_cell.length_a   1.000
_cell.length_b   1.000
_cell.length_c   1.000
_cell.angle_alpha   90.00
_cell.angle_beta   90.00
_cell.angle_gamma   90.00
#
_symmetry.space_group_name_H-M   'P 1'
#
loop_
_entity.id
_entity.type
_entity.pdbx_description
1 polymer ?
#
loop_
_entity_poly.entity_id
_entity_poly.type
_entity_poly.pdbx_seq_one_letter_code
_entity_poly.pdbx_strand_id
1 'polypeptide(L)'
;MAGILNLIRLIPIFYSLIVGTALQARFANKLLSKSIKDYPLDPNGKPKDRVISKMYTYGAVAYFSVLEYAKLFDRKVTNTEREITTIINAMIIGYDELIDHYETNDNDLSEMINNPDKYQAQNYLEQIIINLYKDILDKVPQDRQKDIREIFSQVNYIQVKSKLQRDPNTSLKKIEAITLTKGGSTVVLYLQLLNWIKDDKLFETFFDLGGWLQLNDDKSDYKKDLEQGVITLYTYPNNYENADQLNEKLQKHVFSKIMALQFPDKKKRHLLYVFFVIVTLHNAYVLASAQKSKAYKFLNQNGIMSSFITMLLSIKYCYKTIYNYNYNQSI
;
A
#
# COMPACT_ATOMS: atom_id res chain seq x y z
N MET A 1 29.03 -7.02 19.55
CA MET A 1 29.19 -5.71 18.88
C MET A 1 28.43 -5.59 17.55
N ALA A 2 28.41 -6.61 16.68
CA ALA A 2 27.71 -6.54 15.38
C ALA A 2 26.21 -6.20 15.46
N GLY A 3 25.49 -6.68 16.49
CA GLY A 3 24.07 -6.37 16.70
C GLY A 3 23.78 -4.88 17.01
N ILE A 4 24.62 -4.22 17.80
CA ILE A 4 24.45 -2.81 18.17
C ILE A 4 24.69 -1.89 16.96
N LEU A 5 25.70 -2.20 16.15
CA LEU A 5 25.98 -1.46 14.91
C LEU A 5 24.83 -1.59 13.88
N ASN A 6 24.15 -2.74 13.85
CA ASN A 6 22.97 -2.92 13.01
C ASN A 6 21.76 -2.12 13.52
N LEU A 7 21.56 -2.02 14.84
CA LEU A 7 20.50 -1.18 15.42
C LEU A 7 20.71 0.31 15.13
N ILE A 8 21.95 0.80 15.21
CA ILE A 8 22.26 2.21 14.89
C ILE A 8 21.94 2.54 13.43
N ARG A 9 22.17 1.59 12.50
CA ARG A 9 21.82 1.75 11.08
C ARG A 9 20.32 1.83 10.81
N LEU A 10 19.48 1.38 11.74
CA LEU A 10 18.02 1.46 11.62
C LEU A 10 17.47 2.83 12.01
N ILE A 11 18.14 3.57 12.89
CA ILE A 11 17.63 4.85 13.42
C ILE A 11 17.28 5.84 12.29
N PRO A 12 18.14 6.05 11.26
CA PRO A 12 17.80 6.96 10.17
C PRO A 12 16.62 6.48 9.33
N ILE A 13 16.45 5.16 9.16
CA ILE A 13 15.33 4.58 8.41
C ILE A 13 14.04 4.77 9.18
N PHE A 14 14.02 4.49 10.49
CA PHE A 14 12.86 4.73 11.33
C PHE A 14 12.48 6.20 11.39
N TYR A 15 13.47 7.09 11.57
CA TYR A 15 13.23 8.52 11.56
C TYR A 15 12.62 8.98 10.23
N SER A 16 13.20 8.54 9.11
CA SER A 16 12.71 8.87 7.76
C SER A 16 11.30 8.31 7.51
N LEU A 17 11.02 7.09 7.96
CA LEU A 17 9.71 6.47 7.85
C LEU A 17 8.67 7.25 8.67
N ILE A 18 8.94 7.54 9.95
CA ILE A 18 8.00 8.24 10.84
C ILE A 18 7.74 9.67 10.36
N VAL A 19 8.81 10.45 10.17
CA VAL A 19 8.70 11.85 9.77
C VAL A 19 8.18 11.98 8.35
N GLY A 20 8.68 11.16 7.43
CA GLY A 20 8.22 11.12 6.05
C GLY A 20 6.73 10.76 5.96
N THR A 21 6.29 9.77 6.73
CA THR A 21 4.87 9.37 6.79
C THR A 21 4.00 10.52 7.33
N ALA A 22 4.44 11.19 8.40
CA ALA A 22 3.73 12.33 8.98
C ALA A 22 3.57 13.50 7.99
N LEU A 23 4.66 13.87 7.34
CA LEU A 23 4.69 14.94 6.34
C LEU A 23 3.87 14.57 5.10
N GLN A 24 3.86 13.30 4.72
CA GLN A 24 3.07 12.82 3.61
C GLN A 24 1.57 12.80 3.92
N ALA A 25 1.17 12.38 5.12
CA ALA A 25 -0.24 12.44 5.53
C ALA A 25 -0.78 13.88 5.52
N ARG A 26 0.02 14.86 5.98
CA ARG A 26 -0.35 16.30 5.90
C ARG A 26 -0.49 16.77 4.45
N PHE A 27 0.43 16.35 3.59
CA PHE A 27 0.37 16.66 2.17
C PHE A 27 -0.87 16.05 1.50
N ALA A 28 -1.14 14.78 1.75
CA ALA A 28 -2.30 14.07 1.24
C ALA A 28 -3.61 14.72 1.70
N ASN A 29 -3.68 15.12 2.97
CA ASN A 29 -4.83 15.85 3.50
C ASN A 29 -5.09 17.14 2.73
N LYS A 30 -4.06 17.97 2.54
CA LYS A 30 -4.19 19.21 1.77
C LYS A 30 -4.59 18.94 0.31
N LEU A 31 -3.96 17.96 -0.35
CA LEU A 31 -4.18 17.66 -1.76
C LEU A 31 -5.59 17.11 -2.00
N LEU A 32 -5.94 16.02 -1.31
CA LEU A 32 -7.18 15.28 -1.55
C LEU A 32 -8.41 16.01 -1.00
N SER A 33 -8.24 16.95 -0.05
CA SER A 33 -9.36 17.76 0.45
C SER A 33 -10.13 18.49 -0.66
N LYS A 34 -9.49 18.82 -1.78
CA LYS A 34 -10.17 19.45 -2.92
C LYS A 34 -11.11 18.49 -3.64
N SER A 35 -10.66 17.26 -3.86
CA SER A 35 -11.39 16.24 -4.62
C SER A 35 -12.39 15.45 -3.77
N ILE A 36 -12.29 15.54 -2.43
CA ILE A 36 -13.15 14.85 -1.44
C ILE A 36 -14.10 15.84 -0.72
N LYS A 37 -14.07 17.12 -1.05
CA LYS A 37 -14.71 18.22 -0.29
C LYS A 37 -16.22 18.11 -0.13
N ASP A 38 -16.89 17.48 -1.10
CA ASP A 38 -18.35 17.30 -1.10
C ASP A 38 -18.79 16.01 -0.37
N TYR A 39 -17.87 15.38 0.38
CA TYR A 39 -18.17 14.17 1.16
C TYR A 39 -19.02 14.51 2.41
N PRO A 40 -20.14 13.82 2.64
CA PRO A 40 -20.98 14.07 3.81
C PRO A 40 -20.23 13.76 5.11
N LEU A 41 -19.97 14.81 5.90
CA LEU A 41 -19.32 14.70 7.20
C LEU A 41 -20.31 14.20 8.27
N ASP A 42 -19.76 13.65 9.35
CA ASP A 42 -20.50 13.41 10.58
C ASP A 42 -20.83 14.76 11.27
N PRO A 43 -21.72 14.77 12.27
CA PRO A 43 -22.05 16.00 13.00
C PRO A 43 -20.86 16.71 13.67
N ASN A 44 -19.69 16.07 13.75
CA ASN A 44 -18.47 16.65 14.29
C ASN A 44 -17.52 17.18 13.20
N GLY A 45 -17.86 17.07 11.91
CA GLY A 45 -16.99 17.48 10.80
C GLY A 45 -15.96 16.42 10.39
N LYS A 46 -16.11 15.16 10.80
CA LYS A 46 -15.25 14.04 10.38
C LYS A 46 -15.85 13.35 9.16
N PRO A 47 -15.04 12.84 8.23
CA PRO A 47 -15.56 11.88 7.26
C PRO A 47 -16.21 10.71 8.02
N LYS A 48 -17.52 10.48 7.83
CA LYS A 48 -18.21 9.30 8.36
C LYS A 48 -17.52 8.01 7.92
N ASP A 49 -16.86 8.01 6.75
CA ASP A 49 -16.17 6.84 6.24
C ASP A 49 -14.78 6.58 6.79
N ARG A 50 -14.58 5.34 7.23
CA ARG A 50 -13.25 4.78 7.51
C ARG A 50 -12.37 4.79 6.25
N VAL A 51 -12.97 4.68 5.07
CA VAL A 51 -12.29 4.61 3.77
C VAL A 51 -11.59 5.92 3.44
N ILE A 52 -12.30 7.04 3.60
CA ILE A 52 -11.74 8.38 3.37
C ILE A 52 -10.57 8.64 4.33
N SER A 53 -10.68 8.22 5.59
CA SER A 53 -9.57 8.31 6.54
C SER A 53 -8.35 7.48 6.09
N LYS A 54 -8.56 6.27 5.55
CA LYS A 54 -7.48 5.47 4.96
C LYS A 54 -6.83 6.18 3.77
N MET A 55 -7.60 6.78 2.86
CA MET A 55 -7.06 7.52 1.70
C MET A 55 -6.04 8.60 2.10
N TYR A 56 -6.28 9.31 3.21
CA TYR A 56 -5.36 10.32 3.72
C TYR A 56 -4.11 9.75 4.41
N THR A 57 -4.20 8.57 5.02
CA THR A 57 -3.21 8.07 5.99
C THR A 57 -2.37 6.91 5.47
N TYR A 58 -2.96 5.97 4.74
CA TYR A 58 -2.25 4.78 4.24
C TYR A 58 -1.30 5.12 3.08
N GLY A 59 -1.56 6.19 2.32
CA GLY A 59 -0.70 6.63 1.22
C GLY A 59 0.67 7.13 1.63
N ALA A 60 0.86 7.34 2.92
CA ALA A 60 2.13 7.71 3.48
C ALA A 60 3.19 6.59 3.35
N VAL A 61 2.80 5.32 3.50
CA VAL A 61 3.72 4.17 3.35
C VAL A 61 4.03 3.92 1.87
N ALA A 62 3.03 3.94 1.00
CA ALA A 62 3.23 3.77 -0.44
C ALA A 62 4.15 4.85 -1.03
N TYR A 63 3.95 6.12 -0.64
CA TYR A 63 4.84 7.21 -1.03
C TYR A 63 6.25 7.04 -0.48
N PHE A 64 6.40 6.53 0.75
CA PHE A 64 7.74 6.23 1.28
C PHE A 64 8.46 5.18 0.42
N SER A 65 7.77 4.13 -0.04
CA SER A 65 8.36 3.19 -1.01
C SER A 65 8.81 3.88 -2.30
N VAL A 66 8.04 4.84 -2.83
CA VAL A 66 8.42 5.65 -4.00
C VAL A 66 9.68 6.49 -3.74
N LEU A 67 9.86 7.04 -2.53
CA LEU A 67 11.11 7.74 -2.16
C LEU A 67 12.31 6.80 -2.18
N GLU A 68 12.16 5.57 -1.71
CA GLU A 68 13.24 4.57 -1.72
C GLU A 68 13.57 4.08 -3.13
N TYR A 69 12.56 3.91 -3.98
CA TYR A 69 12.77 3.68 -5.41
C TYR A 69 13.54 4.84 -6.03
N ALA A 70 13.16 6.09 -5.77
CA ALA A 70 13.86 7.26 -6.32
C ALA A 70 15.36 7.26 -5.97
N LYS A 71 15.72 6.87 -4.74
CA LYS A 71 17.13 6.71 -4.32
C LYS A 71 17.85 5.59 -5.08
N LEU A 72 17.18 4.49 -5.42
CA LEU A 72 17.75 3.44 -6.26
C LEU A 72 18.08 4.00 -7.65
N PHE A 73 17.19 4.79 -8.23
CA PHE A 73 17.31 5.38 -9.57
C PHE A 73 18.16 6.66 -9.64
N ASP A 74 18.78 7.12 -8.54
CA ASP A 74 19.51 8.40 -8.46
C ASP A 74 18.65 9.63 -8.82
N ARG A 75 17.38 9.60 -8.43
CA ARG A 75 16.40 10.64 -8.75
C ARG A 75 15.83 11.26 -7.49
N LYS A 76 15.28 12.45 -7.66
CA LYS A 76 14.41 13.10 -6.67
C LYS A 76 12.98 12.99 -7.16
N VAL A 77 12.05 12.74 -6.24
CA VAL A 77 10.63 12.79 -6.51
C VAL A 77 10.22 14.26 -6.67
N THR A 78 9.65 14.60 -7.81
CA THR A 78 9.10 15.94 -8.08
C THR A 78 7.77 16.15 -7.35
N ASN A 79 7.31 17.40 -7.25
CA ASN A 79 6.00 17.68 -6.66
C ASN A 79 4.86 17.01 -7.44
N THR A 80 4.92 17.02 -8.78
CA THR A 80 3.93 16.34 -9.63
C THR A 80 3.92 14.82 -9.40
N GLU A 81 5.10 14.18 -9.35
CA GLU A 81 5.21 12.75 -9.05
C GLU A 81 4.66 12.41 -7.65
N ARG A 82 4.88 13.29 -6.66
CA ARG A 82 4.31 13.16 -5.32
C ARG A 82 2.78 13.30 -5.33
N GLU A 83 2.23 14.26 -6.06
CA GLU A 83 0.78 14.42 -6.23
C GLU A 83 0.17 13.18 -6.87
N ILE A 84 0.70 12.74 -8.01
CA ILE A 84 0.26 11.54 -8.72
C ILE A 84 0.30 10.31 -7.81
N THR A 85 1.41 10.08 -7.10
CA THR A 85 1.54 8.96 -6.14
C THR A 85 0.49 9.01 -5.04
N THR A 86 0.19 10.22 -4.53
CA THR A 86 -0.81 10.41 -3.49
C THR A 86 -2.21 10.09 -3.99
N ILE A 87 -2.53 10.54 -5.20
CA ILE A 87 -3.82 10.31 -5.85
C ILE A 87 -4.02 8.82 -6.16
N ILE A 88 -3.01 8.17 -6.76
CA ILE A 88 -3.05 6.73 -7.05
C ILE A 88 -3.34 5.93 -5.78
N ASN A 89 -2.67 6.26 -4.67
CA ASN A 89 -2.90 5.54 -3.44
C ASN A 89 -4.34 5.70 -2.93
N ALA A 90 -4.90 6.91 -2.99
CA ALA A 90 -6.28 7.14 -2.64
C ALA A 90 -7.23 6.33 -3.55
N MET A 91 -6.94 6.29 -4.85
CA MET A 91 -7.70 5.48 -5.81
C MET A 91 -7.64 3.99 -5.48
N ILE A 92 -6.47 3.41 -5.19
CA ILE A 92 -6.34 1.98 -4.84
C ILE A 92 -7.23 1.63 -3.63
N ILE A 93 -7.19 2.47 -2.59
CA ILE A 93 -8.03 2.28 -1.40
C ILE A 93 -9.52 2.38 -1.73
N GLY A 94 -9.90 3.32 -2.61
CA GLY A 94 -11.27 3.45 -3.06
C GLY A 94 -11.73 2.27 -3.93
N TYR A 95 -10.87 1.76 -4.81
CA TYR A 95 -11.14 0.59 -5.65
C TYR A 95 -11.33 -0.67 -4.81
N ASP A 96 -10.44 -0.91 -3.84
CA ASP A 96 -10.59 -2.05 -2.93
C ASP A 96 -11.94 -1.99 -2.22
N GLU A 97 -12.35 -0.81 -1.72
CA GLU A 97 -13.65 -0.65 -1.07
C GLU A 97 -14.84 -0.83 -2.05
N LEU A 98 -14.77 -0.28 -3.27
CA LEU A 98 -15.81 -0.46 -4.29
C LEU A 98 -16.02 -1.94 -4.65
N ILE A 99 -14.96 -2.72 -4.65
CA ILE A 99 -15.01 -4.16 -4.96
C ILE A 99 -15.47 -4.94 -3.74
N ASP A 100 -15.04 -4.52 -2.55
CA ASP A 100 -15.29 -5.27 -1.33
C ASP A 100 -16.69 -5.02 -0.73
N HIS A 101 -17.23 -3.82 -0.91
CA HIS A 101 -18.41 -3.37 -0.15
C HIS A 101 -19.53 -2.80 -1.00
N TYR A 102 -19.27 -2.49 -2.27
CA TYR A 102 -20.29 -2.04 -3.21
C TYR A 102 -20.57 -3.14 -4.22
N GLU A 103 -21.84 -3.32 -4.62
CA GLU A 103 -22.24 -4.19 -5.73
C GLU A 103 -21.89 -3.53 -7.08
N THR A 104 -20.64 -3.06 -7.22
CA THR A 104 -20.19 -2.38 -8.43
C THR A 104 -20.06 -3.39 -9.55
N ASN A 105 -20.77 -3.17 -10.66
CA ASN A 105 -20.67 -4.02 -11.84
C ASN A 105 -19.27 -3.86 -12.47
N ASP A 106 -18.72 -4.95 -13.02
CA ASP A 106 -17.42 -4.94 -13.69
C ASP A 106 -17.39 -3.97 -14.88
N ASN A 107 -18.54 -3.81 -15.56
CA ASN A 107 -18.71 -2.85 -16.64
C ASN A 107 -18.58 -1.40 -16.15
N ASP A 108 -19.10 -1.09 -14.96
CA ASP A 108 -19.07 0.26 -14.40
C ASP A 108 -17.63 0.69 -14.11
N LEU A 109 -16.84 -0.20 -13.49
CA LEU A 109 -15.42 0.06 -13.23
C LEU A 109 -14.61 0.27 -14.51
N SER A 110 -14.94 -0.46 -15.59
CA SER A 110 -14.32 -0.28 -16.91
C SER A 110 -14.69 1.06 -17.54
N GLU A 111 -15.97 1.44 -17.48
CA GLU A 111 -16.46 2.71 -18.02
C GLU A 111 -15.89 3.91 -17.27
N MET A 112 -15.68 3.82 -15.96
CA MET A 112 -15.00 4.85 -15.17
C MET A 112 -13.59 5.16 -15.70
N ILE A 113 -12.85 4.17 -16.20
CA ILE A 113 -11.49 4.34 -16.72
C ILE A 113 -11.48 4.75 -18.20
N ASN A 114 -12.34 4.12 -19.00
CA ASN A 114 -12.35 4.30 -20.45
C ASN A 114 -13.10 5.56 -20.88
N ASN A 115 -14.19 5.91 -20.19
CA ASN A 115 -15.08 7.02 -20.51
C ASN A 115 -15.39 7.91 -19.28
N PRO A 116 -14.38 8.41 -18.55
CA PRO A 116 -14.58 9.14 -17.28
C PRO A 116 -15.42 10.43 -17.40
N ASP A 117 -15.54 11.00 -18.60
CA ASP A 117 -16.35 12.21 -18.85
C ASP A 117 -17.82 11.93 -19.13
N LYS A 118 -18.15 10.68 -19.49
CA LYS A 118 -19.52 10.27 -19.83
C LYS A 118 -20.15 9.41 -18.74
N TYR A 119 -19.32 8.72 -17.96
CA TYR A 119 -19.80 7.86 -16.90
C TYR A 119 -20.49 8.67 -15.79
N GLN A 120 -21.70 8.24 -15.42
CA GLN A 120 -22.46 8.82 -14.32
C GLN A 120 -22.25 7.99 -13.07
N ALA A 121 -21.57 8.57 -12.07
CA ALA A 121 -21.30 7.90 -10.80
C ALA A 121 -22.60 7.49 -10.10
N GLN A 122 -22.68 6.22 -9.70
CA GLN A 122 -23.83 5.66 -9.00
C GLN A 122 -23.72 5.87 -7.49
N ASN A 123 -22.51 6.12 -6.99
CA ASN A 123 -22.25 6.44 -5.60
C ASN A 123 -21.13 7.47 -5.47
N TYR A 124 -20.98 8.01 -4.27
CA TYR A 124 -19.99 9.07 -3.99
C TYR A 124 -18.54 8.59 -4.19
N LEU A 125 -18.27 7.31 -3.95
CA LEU A 125 -16.91 6.77 -4.00
C LEU A 125 -16.43 6.64 -5.44
N GLU A 126 -17.32 6.21 -6.35
CA GLU A 126 -17.10 6.29 -7.79
C GLU A 126 -16.81 7.73 -8.24
N GLN A 127 -17.60 8.70 -7.78
CA GLN A 127 -17.39 10.12 -8.11
C GLN A 127 -16.01 10.61 -7.66
N ILE A 128 -15.57 10.25 -6.45
CA ILE A 128 -14.23 10.58 -5.94
C ILE A 128 -13.17 9.95 -6.84
N ILE A 129 -13.27 8.67 -7.17
CA ILE A 129 -12.28 7.96 -7.98
C ILE A 129 -12.19 8.55 -9.39
N ILE A 130 -13.30 8.90 -10.02
CA ILE A 130 -13.33 9.56 -11.33
C ILE A 130 -12.63 10.92 -11.28
N ASN A 131 -12.91 11.73 -10.26
CA ASN A 131 -12.27 13.04 -10.09
C ASN A 131 -10.76 12.90 -9.89
N LEU A 132 -10.35 11.96 -9.03
CA LEU A 132 -8.94 11.64 -8.80
C LEU A 132 -8.26 11.12 -10.09
N TYR A 133 -8.94 10.31 -10.88
CA TYR A 133 -8.41 9.82 -12.14
C TYR A 133 -8.21 10.95 -13.16
N LYS A 134 -9.20 11.85 -13.31
CA LYS A 134 -9.07 13.06 -14.15
C LYS A 134 -7.92 13.94 -13.68
N ASP A 135 -7.77 14.12 -12.37
CA ASP A 135 -6.64 14.85 -11.78
C ASP A 135 -5.28 14.26 -12.17
N ILE A 136 -5.16 12.94 -12.40
CA ILE A 136 -3.94 12.31 -12.92
C ILE A 136 -3.76 12.64 -14.40
N LEU A 137 -4.81 12.49 -15.22
CA LEU A 137 -4.76 12.75 -16.66
C LEU A 137 -4.35 14.20 -16.98
N ASP A 138 -4.79 15.16 -16.15
CA ASP A 138 -4.42 16.57 -16.28
C ASP A 138 -2.96 16.87 -15.88
N LYS A 139 -2.34 16.00 -15.07
CA LYS A 139 -0.96 16.17 -14.58
C LYS A 139 0.07 15.45 -15.42
N VAL A 140 -0.33 14.52 -16.28
CA VAL A 140 0.56 13.79 -17.18
C VAL A 140 0.59 14.45 -18.56
N PRO A 141 1.73 14.37 -19.29
CA PRO A 141 1.80 14.78 -20.68
C PRO A 141 0.73 14.12 -21.56
N GLN A 142 0.18 14.85 -22.54
CA GLN A 142 -0.89 14.38 -23.42
C GLN A 142 -0.50 13.11 -24.19
N ASP A 143 0.73 13.01 -24.66
CA ASP A 143 1.29 11.86 -25.37
C ASP A 143 1.34 10.60 -24.49
N ARG A 144 1.31 10.75 -23.16
CA ARG A 144 1.29 9.64 -22.20
C ARG A 144 -0.11 9.23 -21.77
N GLN A 145 -1.15 10.03 -22.01
CA GLN A 145 -2.50 9.74 -21.47
C GLN A 145 -3.05 8.40 -21.96
N LYS A 146 -2.71 7.97 -23.18
CA LYS A 146 -3.09 6.66 -23.71
C LYS A 146 -2.46 5.53 -22.88
N ASP A 147 -1.15 5.60 -22.63
CA ASP A 147 -0.43 4.61 -21.81
C ASP A 147 -0.98 4.57 -20.38
N ILE A 148 -1.29 5.74 -19.79
CA ILE A 148 -1.91 5.81 -18.46
C ILE A 148 -3.25 5.07 -18.45
N ARG A 149 -4.12 5.30 -19.45
CA ARG A 149 -5.40 4.60 -19.58
C ARG A 149 -5.19 3.08 -19.63
N GLU A 150 -4.28 2.61 -20.48
CA GLU A 150 -3.98 1.18 -20.61
C GLU A 150 -3.48 0.57 -19.28
N ILE A 151 -2.60 1.26 -18.57
CA ILE A 151 -2.12 0.83 -17.24
C ILE A 151 -3.28 0.72 -16.25
N PHE A 152 -4.16 1.72 -16.17
CA PHE A 152 -5.32 1.68 -15.28
C PHE A 152 -6.32 0.59 -15.68
N SER A 153 -6.54 0.35 -16.99
CA SER A 153 -7.39 -0.75 -17.47
C SER A 153 -6.84 -2.11 -17.05
N GLN A 154 -5.52 -2.31 -17.09
CA GLN A 154 -4.89 -3.55 -16.63
C GLN A 154 -5.06 -3.75 -15.12
N VAL A 155 -4.84 -2.71 -14.32
CA VAL A 155 -5.05 -2.76 -12.86
C VAL A 155 -6.53 -3.02 -12.54
N ASN A 156 -7.45 -2.37 -13.25
CA ASN A 156 -8.88 -2.59 -13.10
C ASN A 156 -9.26 -4.06 -13.36
N TYR A 157 -8.74 -4.65 -14.44
CA TYR A 157 -8.96 -6.06 -14.75
C TYR A 157 -8.46 -7.00 -13.65
N ILE A 158 -7.31 -6.70 -13.05
CA ILE A 158 -6.72 -7.49 -11.96
C ILE A 158 -7.56 -7.36 -10.69
N GLN A 159 -8.01 -6.15 -10.38
CA GLN A 159 -8.86 -5.89 -9.22
C GLN A 159 -10.24 -6.54 -9.37
N VAL A 160 -10.87 -6.48 -10.54
CA VAL A 160 -12.12 -7.22 -10.82
C VAL A 160 -11.92 -8.73 -10.60
N LYS A 161 -10.80 -9.29 -11.06
CA LYS A 161 -10.47 -10.71 -10.82
C LYS A 161 -10.33 -11.07 -9.34
N SER A 162 -9.99 -10.13 -8.46
CA SER A 162 -9.87 -10.42 -7.03
C SER A 162 -11.21 -10.73 -6.36
N LYS A 163 -12.35 -10.44 -7.01
CA LYS A 163 -13.68 -10.91 -6.56
C LYS A 163 -13.74 -12.44 -6.42
N LEU A 164 -12.95 -13.19 -7.20
CA LEU A 164 -12.85 -14.65 -7.07
C LEU A 164 -12.28 -15.10 -5.72
N GLN A 165 -11.57 -14.23 -4.99
CA GLN A 165 -11.13 -14.52 -3.63
C GLN A 165 -12.29 -14.58 -2.63
N ARG A 166 -13.53 -14.29 -3.04
CA ARG A 166 -14.73 -14.51 -2.21
C ARG A 166 -15.52 -15.76 -2.61
N ASP A 167 -15.15 -16.41 -3.71
CA ASP A 167 -15.77 -17.66 -4.15
C ASP A 167 -15.05 -18.85 -3.48
N PRO A 168 -15.73 -19.62 -2.60
CA PRO A 168 -15.17 -20.79 -1.94
C PRO A 168 -14.73 -21.91 -2.90
N ASN A 169 -15.16 -21.86 -4.15
CA ASN A 169 -14.78 -22.84 -5.18
C ASN A 169 -13.51 -22.42 -5.95
N THR A 170 -12.97 -21.23 -5.69
CA THR A 170 -11.75 -20.78 -6.36
C THR A 170 -10.56 -21.63 -5.94
N SER A 171 -9.93 -22.31 -6.91
CA SER A 171 -8.78 -23.18 -6.65
C SER A 171 -7.58 -22.43 -6.05
N LEU A 172 -6.79 -23.10 -5.21
CA LEU A 172 -5.55 -22.56 -4.63
C LEU A 172 -4.62 -21.90 -5.66
N LYS A 173 -4.39 -22.55 -6.81
CA LYS A 173 -3.54 -22.01 -7.89
C LYS A 173 -4.06 -20.68 -8.43
N LYS A 174 -5.39 -20.51 -8.46
CA LYS A 174 -6.03 -19.27 -8.90
C LYS A 174 -5.89 -18.18 -7.84
N ILE A 175 -6.05 -18.52 -6.56
CA ILE A 175 -5.78 -17.60 -5.44
C ILE A 175 -4.32 -17.11 -5.48
N GLU A 176 -3.37 -18.02 -5.65
CA GLU A 176 -1.95 -17.67 -5.79
C GLU A 176 -1.71 -16.69 -6.94
N ALA A 177 -2.24 -16.99 -8.12
CA ALA A 177 -2.11 -16.12 -9.28
C ALA A 177 -2.72 -14.73 -9.05
N ILE A 178 -3.88 -14.65 -8.40
CA ILE A 178 -4.54 -13.37 -8.08
C ILE A 178 -3.69 -12.58 -7.07
N THR A 179 -3.30 -13.18 -5.94
CA THR A 179 -2.50 -12.55 -4.89
C THR A 179 -1.21 -11.95 -5.47
N LEU A 180 -0.45 -12.74 -6.22
CA LEU A 180 0.83 -12.28 -6.79
C LEU A 180 0.62 -11.18 -7.84
N THR A 181 -0.41 -11.31 -8.68
CA THR A 181 -0.70 -10.33 -9.75
C THR A 181 -1.24 -9.01 -9.20
N LYS A 182 -2.08 -9.04 -8.16
CA LYS A 182 -2.61 -7.83 -7.50
C LYS A 182 -1.48 -7.02 -6.88
N GLY A 183 -0.61 -7.66 -6.11
CA GLY A 183 0.56 -7.02 -5.53
C GLY A 183 1.52 -6.48 -6.60
N GLY A 184 1.87 -7.30 -7.57
CA GLY A 184 2.83 -6.95 -8.62
C GLY A 184 2.38 -5.78 -9.49
N SER A 185 1.13 -5.80 -9.94
CA SER A 185 0.56 -4.71 -10.73
C SER A 185 0.49 -3.40 -9.96
N THR A 186 0.24 -3.43 -8.65
CA THR A 186 0.21 -2.21 -7.82
C THR A 186 1.58 -1.54 -7.74
N VAL A 187 2.67 -2.29 -7.54
CA VAL A 187 4.03 -1.70 -7.49
C VAL A 187 4.43 -1.17 -8.87
N VAL A 188 4.17 -1.95 -9.92
CA VAL A 188 4.47 -1.56 -11.30
C VAL A 188 3.67 -0.33 -11.73
N LEU A 189 2.39 -0.21 -11.33
CA LEU A 189 1.54 0.96 -11.57
C LEU A 189 2.23 2.25 -11.13
N TYR A 190 2.75 2.31 -9.90
CA TYR A 190 3.49 3.47 -9.43
C TYR A 190 4.67 3.77 -10.36
N LEU A 191 5.52 2.79 -10.64
CA LEU A 191 6.75 3.03 -11.39
C LEU A 191 6.51 3.36 -12.88
N GLN A 192 5.47 2.79 -13.50
CA GLN A 192 5.10 3.10 -14.88
C GLN A 192 4.47 4.48 -15.00
N LEU A 193 3.58 4.87 -14.09
CA LEU A 193 3.00 6.22 -14.09
C LEU A 193 4.07 7.30 -13.94
N LEU A 194 5.10 7.03 -13.13
CA LEU A 194 6.27 7.91 -12.96
C LEU A 194 7.28 7.80 -14.12
N ASN A 195 7.10 6.88 -15.07
CA ASN A 195 8.01 6.61 -16.20
C ASN A 195 9.42 6.19 -15.76
N TRP A 196 9.53 5.36 -14.73
CA TRP A 196 10.80 4.89 -14.16
C TRP A 196 11.19 3.48 -14.61
N ILE A 197 10.24 2.64 -15.04
CA ILE A 197 10.53 1.35 -15.67
C ILE A 197 10.99 1.60 -17.11
N LYS A 198 12.16 1.06 -17.47
CA LYS A 198 12.81 1.27 -18.78
C LYS A 198 13.07 -0.02 -19.56
N ASP A 199 12.92 -1.16 -18.90
CA ASP A 199 13.15 -2.47 -19.49
C ASP A 199 12.33 -3.53 -18.74
N ASP A 200 12.21 -4.70 -19.37
CA ASP A 200 11.43 -5.83 -18.85
C ASP A 200 12.03 -6.40 -17.55
N LYS A 201 13.35 -6.29 -17.35
CA LYS A 201 14.00 -6.80 -16.14
C LYS A 201 13.60 -5.99 -14.90
N LEU A 202 13.52 -4.66 -15.03
CA LEU A 202 12.98 -3.79 -13.99
C LEU A 202 11.51 -4.10 -13.75
N PHE A 203 10.71 -4.21 -14.83
CA PHE A 203 9.30 -4.56 -14.73
C PHE A 203 9.10 -5.84 -13.92
N GLU A 204 9.72 -6.94 -14.33
CA GLU A 204 9.59 -8.23 -13.65
C GLU A 204 10.09 -8.20 -12.20
N THR A 205 11.19 -7.48 -11.93
CA THR A 205 11.74 -7.40 -10.57
C THR A 205 10.78 -6.68 -9.63
N PHE A 206 10.20 -5.58 -10.07
CA PHE A 206 9.26 -4.80 -9.26
C PHE A 206 7.87 -5.43 -9.21
N PHE A 207 7.47 -6.17 -10.25
CA PHE A 207 6.27 -7.00 -10.22
C PHE A 207 6.39 -8.12 -9.17
N ASP A 208 7.51 -8.86 -9.15
CA ASP A 208 7.74 -9.90 -8.14
C ASP A 208 7.84 -9.30 -6.72
N LEU A 209 8.47 -8.12 -6.58
CA LEU A 209 8.50 -7.37 -5.31
C LEU A 209 7.08 -7.09 -4.81
N GLY A 210 6.19 -6.61 -5.68
CA GLY A 210 4.80 -6.37 -5.32
C GLY A 210 4.06 -7.63 -4.90
N GLY A 211 4.25 -8.74 -5.61
CA GLY A 211 3.67 -10.03 -5.22
C GLY A 211 4.13 -10.50 -3.84
N TRP A 212 5.43 -10.33 -3.52
CA TRP A 212 5.95 -10.62 -2.19
C TRP A 212 5.36 -9.70 -1.11
N LEU A 213 5.23 -8.40 -1.39
CA LEU A 213 4.60 -7.49 -0.44
C LEU A 213 3.14 -7.86 -0.17
N GLN A 214 2.38 -8.25 -1.19
CA GLN A 214 0.99 -8.70 -1.02
C GLN A 214 0.89 -9.98 -0.17
N LEU A 215 1.80 -10.94 -0.30
CA LEU A 215 1.80 -12.12 0.59
C LEU A 215 1.99 -11.72 2.07
N ASN A 216 2.82 -10.73 2.34
CA ASN A 216 3.04 -10.28 3.71
C ASN A 216 1.86 -9.46 4.25
N ASP A 217 1.15 -8.76 3.37
CA ASP A 217 -0.13 -8.11 3.68
C ASP A 217 -1.20 -9.16 4.01
N ASP A 218 -1.44 -10.15 3.14
CA ASP A 218 -2.38 -11.26 3.36
C ASP A 218 -2.07 -12.01 4.67
N LYS A 219 -0.79 -12.24 4.99
CA LYS A 219 -0.38 -12.86 6.26
C LYS A 219 -0.80 -12.01 7.46
N SER A 220 -0.61 -10.70 7.34
CA SER A 220 -0.90 -9.72 8.39
C SER A 220 -2.40 -9.53 8.58
N ASP A 221 -3.16 -9.58 7.50
CA ASP A 221 -4.60 -9.44 7.48
C ASP A 221 -5.35 -10.77 7.66
N TYR A 222 -4.65 -11.90 7.86
CA TYR A 222 -5.24 -13.24 8.04
C TYR A 222 -6.54 -13.29 8.86
N LYS A 223 -6.56 -12.66 10.04
CA LYS A 223 -7.76 -12.64 10.89
C LYS A 223 -8.89 -11.79 10.28
N LYS A 224 -8.55 -10.62 9.75
CA LYS A 224 -9.51 -9.72 9.10
C LYS A 224 -10.12 -10.40 7.87
N ASP A 225 -9.29 -11.05 7.05
CA ASP A 225 -9.73 -11.71 5.83
C ASP A 225 -10.63 -12.91 6.14
N LEU A 226 -10.31 -13.70 7.18
CA LEU A 226 -11.21 -14.75 7.68
C LEU A 226 -12.57 -14.20 8.12
N GLU A 227 -12.59 -13.11 8.91
CA GLU A 227 -13.83 -12.46 9.37
C GLU A 227 -14.67 -11.92 8.22
N GLN A 228 -14.02 -11.51 7.12
CA GLN A 228 -14.66 -10.98 5.92
C GLN A 228 -14.99 -12.06 4.86
N GLY A 229 -14.65 -13.32 5.11
CA GLY A 229 -14.86 -14.40 4.14
C GLY A 229 -13.97 -14.29 2.89
N VAL A 230 -12.84 -13.60 3.00
CA VAL A 230 -11.85 -13.46 1.91
C VAL A 230 -10.85 -14.62 1.95
N ILE A 231 -10.68 -15.26 0.81
CA ILE A 231 -9.81 -16.41 0.56
C ILE A 231 -8.49 -15.91 -0.02
N THR A 232 -7.48 -15.88 0.83
CA THR A 232 -6.07 -15.63 0.49
C THR A 232 -5.29 -16.92 0.61
N LEU A 233 -4.00 -16.90 0.26
CA LEU A 233 -3.15 -18.08 0.48
C LEU A 233 -3.06 -18.48 1.95
N TYR A 234 -3.19 -17.52 2.86
CA TYR A 234 -3.12 -17.76 4.29
C TYR A 234 -4.45 -18.24 4.87
N THR A 235 -5.60 -17.82 4.33
CA THR A 235 -6.93 -18.27 4.77
C THR A 235 -7.45 -19.50 4.02
N TYR A 236 -6.78 -19.92 2.94
CA TYR A 236 -7.11 -21.15 2.22
C TYR A 236 -6.97 -22.39 3.13
N PRO A 237 -7.95 -23.32 3.13
CA PRO A 237 -7.94 -24.47 4.02
C PRO A 237 -6.63 -25.27 3.97
N ASN A 238 -6.03 -25.50 5.14
CA ASN A 238 -4.79 -26.29 5.32
C ASN A 238 -3.58 -25.79 4.51
N ASN A 239 -3.53 -24.50 4.15
CA ASN A 239 -2.46 -23.95 3.29
C ASN A 239 -1.48 -23.02 4.01
N TYR A 240 -1.69 -22.69 5.29
CA TYR A 240 -0.89 -21.68 6.00
C TYR A 240 0.63 -21.94 5.91
N GLU A 241 1.07 -23.17 6.19
CA GLU A 241 2.50 -23.55 6.14
C GLU A 241 3.07 -23.45 4.72
N ASN A 242 2.30 -23.87 3.71
CA ASN A 242 2.70 -23.76 2.30
C ASN A 242 2.80 -22.30 1.86
N ALA A 243 1.88 -21.44 2.31
CA ALA A 243 1.92 -20.00 2.07
C ALA A 243 3.18 -19.37 2.68
N ASP A 244 3.57 -19.78 3.89
CA ASP A 244 4.82 -19.34 4.52
C ASP A 244 6.06 -19.81 3.75
N GLN A 245 6.10 -21.06 3.32
CA GLN A 245 7.20 -21.56 2.48
C GLN A 245 7.28 -20.83 1.13
N LEU A 246 6.15 -20.50 0.52
CA LEU A 246 6.09 -19.70 -0.71
C LEU A 246 6.61 -18.29 -0.46
N ASN A 247 6.19 -17.64 0.63
CA ASN A 247 6.64 -16.29 1.00
C ASN A 247 8.16 -16.24 1.18
N GLU A 248 8.77 -17.24 1.85
CA GLU A 248 10.23 -17.33 1.99
C GLU A 248 10.96 -17.55 0.66
N LYS A 249 10.42 -18.42 -0.21
CA LYS A 249 10.97 -18.66 -1.55
C LYS A 249 10.91 -17.39 -2.40
N LEU A 250 9.77 -16.71 -2.39
CA LEU A 250 9.56 -15.48 -3.15
C LEU A 250 10.44 -14.34 -2.63
N GLN A 251 10.61 -14.22 -1.30
CA GLN A 251 11.55 -13.26 -0.71
C GLN A 251 12.98 -13.47 -1.27
N LYS A 252 13.49 -14.70 -1.20
CA LYS A 252 14.85 -15.02 -1.70
C LYS A 252 14.97 -14.72 -3.19
N HIS A 253 13.96 -15.07 -3.98
CA HIS A 253 13.87 -14.80 -5.41
C HIS A 253 13.92 -13.30 -5.71
N VAL A 254 13.02 -12.50 -5.11
CA VAL A 254 12.98 -11.04 -5.25
C VAL A 254 14.30 -10.40 -4.86
N PHE A 255 14.88 -10.82 -3.73
CA PHE A 255 16.15 -10.27 -3.25
C PHE A 255 17.28 -10.55 -4.22
N SER A 256 17.32 -11.74 -4.82
CA SER A 256 18.29 -12.08 -5.85
C SER A 256 18.10 -11.25 -7.13
N LYS A 257 16.85 -11.06 -7.59
CA LYS A 257 16.52 -10.23 -8.76
C LYS A 257 16.95 -8.77 -8.55
N ILE A 258 16.63 -8.19 -7.39
CA ILE A 258 17.07 -6.84 -7.04
C ILE A 258 18.59 -6.75 -7.03
N MET A 259 19.30 -7.71 -6.44
CA MET A 259 20.77 -7.73 -6.43
C MET A 259 21.38 -7.89 -7.83
N ALA A 260 20.68 -8.51 -8.77
CA ALA A 260 21.11 -8.67 -10.16
C ALA A 260 20.85 -7.42 -11.04
N LEU A 261 20.19 -6.38 -10.52
CA LEU A 261 20.01 -5.11 -11.24
C LEU A 261 21.35 -4.37 -11.41
N GLN A 262 21.44 -3.58 -12.48
CA GLN A 262 22.62 -2.77 -12.81
C GLN A 262 22.68 -1.46 -12.01
N PHE A 263 22.48 -1.55 -10.70
CA PHE A 263 22.64 -0.45 -9.75
C PHE A 263 23.81 -0.73 -8.80
N PRO A 264 24.41 0.32 -8.19
CA PRO A 264 25.41 0.14 -7.16
C PRO A 264 24.92 -0.75 -6.00
N ASP A 265 25.74 -1.72 -5.59
CA ASP A 265 25.43 -2.69 -4.52
C ASP A 265 24.92 -2.05 -3.23
N LYS A 266 25.49 -0.91 -2.84
CA LYS A 266 25.07 -0.16 -1.65
C LYS A 266 23.59 0.25 -1.72
N LYS A 267 23.10 0.65 -2.89
CA LYS A 267 21.71 1.09 -3.09
C LYS A 267 20.74 -0.09 -3.12
N LYS A 268 21.10 -1.16 -3.82
CA LYS A 268 20.33 -2.41 -3.85
C LYS A 268 20.15 -2.97 -2.43
N ARG A 269 21.24 -3.06 -1.66
CA ARG A 269 21.20 -3.49 -0.25
C ARG A 269 20.38 -2.56 0.64
N HIS A 270 20.47 -1.25 0.43
CA HIS A 270 19.65 -0.28 1.18
C HIS A 270 18.16 -0.52 0.93
N LEU A 271 17.75 -0.65 -0.33
CA LEU A 271 16.36 -0.92 -0.71
C LEU A 271 15.83 -2.20 -0.05
N LEU A 272 16.57 -3.30 -0.17
CA LEU A 272 16.21 -4.58 0.45
C LEU A 272 16.07 -4.45 1.97
N TYR A 273 16.97 -3.70 2.61
CA TYR A 273 16.93 -3.49 4.04
C TYR A 273 15.71 -2.67 4.46
N VAL A 274 15.34 -1.64 3.70
CA VAL A 274 14.14 -0.85 3.97
C VAL A 274 12.88 -1.70 3.87
N PHE A 275 12.71 -2.51 2.82
CA PHE A 275 11.53 -3.38 2.71
C PHE A 275 11.49 -4.46 3.79
N PHE A 276 12.63 -5.02 4.15
CA PHE A 276 12.71 -5.93 5.30
C PHE A 276 12.20 -5.26 6.58
N VAL A 277 12.59 -4.01 6.83
CA VAL A 277 12.12 -3.23 7.99
C VAL A 277 10.62 -2.97 7.91
N ILE A 278 10.10 -2.53 6.76
CA ILE A 278 8.65 -2.28 6.57
C ILE A 278 7.84 -3.53 6.87
N VAL A 279 8.18 -4.67 6.25
CA VAL A 279 7.48 -5.95 6.46
C VAL A 279 7.57 -6.40 7.92
N THR A 280 8.76 -6.29 8.53
CA THR A 280 8.95 -6.66 9.94
C THR A 280 8.11 -5.80 10.88
N LEU A 281 8.06 -4.48 10.66
CA LEU A 281 7.25 -3.57 11.47
C LEU A 281 5.76 -3.83 11.30
N HIS A 282 5.32 -4.11 10.07
CA HIS A 282 3.93 -4.41 9.78
C HIS A 282 3.49 -5.70 10.50
N ASN A 283 4.27 -6.77 10.36
CA ASN A 283 4.04 -8.03 11.07
C ASN A 283 4.05 -7.84 12.60
N ALA A 284 5.00 -7.07 13.13
CA ALA A 284 5.08 -6.77 14.57
C ALA A 284 3.86 -5.97 15.07
N TYR A 285 3.38 -5.00 14.27
CA TYR A 285 2.18 -4.24 14.56
C TYR A 285 0.94 -5.14 14.61
N VAL A 286 0.78 -6.02 13.63
CA VAL A 286 -0.33 -6.98 13.58
C VAL A 286 -0.29 -7.89 14.79
N LEU A 287 0.86 -8.49 15.09
CA LEU A 287 1.03 -9.34 16.27
C LEU A 287 0.71 -8.58 17.56
N ALA A 288 1.19 -7.35 17.73
CA ALA A 288 0.88 -6.53 18.90
C ALA A 288 -0.60 -6.15 18.97
N SER A 289 -1.27 -5.96 17.83
CA SER A 289 -2.70 -5.64 17.74
C SER A 289 -3.58 -6.86 18.07
N ALA A 290 -3.16 -8.06 17.65
CA ALA A 290 -3.78 -9.34 17.97
C ALA A 290 -3.52 -9.74 19.45
N GLN A 291 -2.35 -9.42 19.98
CA GLN A 291 -1.89 -9.71 21.35
C GLN A 291 -2.28 -8.66 22.40
N LYS A 292 -3.28 -7.82 22.12
CA LYS A 292 -4.09 -7.21 23.21
C LYS A 292 -4.72 -8.28 24.15
N SER A 293 -4.58 -9.58 23.83
CA SER A 293 -4.72 -10.74 24.71
C SER A 293 -3.36 -11.17 25.34
N LYS A 294 -3.27 -11.19 26.67
CA LYS A 294 -2.26 -11.80 27.59
C LYS A 294 -0.72 -11.69 27.31
N ALA A 295 -0.20 -11.90 26.10
CA ALA A 295 1.23 -11.86 25.78
C ALA A 295 1.84 -10.44 25.94
N TYR A 296 1.06 -9.39 25.62
CA TYR A 296 1.42 -7.99 25.92
C TYR A 296 1.69 -7.75 27.41
N LYS A 297 0.95 -8.40 28.32
CA LYS A 297 1.17 -8.30 29.77
C LYS A 297 2.44 -9.05 30.19
N PHE A 298 2.68 -10.23 29.62
CA PHE A 298 3.86 -11.07 29.92
C PHE A 298 5.17 -10.42 29.46
N LEU A 299 5.21 -9.86 28.24
CA LEU A 299 6.42 -9.23 27.69
C LEU A 299 6.76 -7.90 28.40
N ASN A 300 5.74 -7.18 28.90
CA ASN A 300 5.92 -5.98 29.72
C ASN A 300 6.43 -6.31 31.14
N GLN A 301 5.94 -7.41 31.73
CA GLN A 301 6.38 -7.88 33.05
C GLN A 301 7.82 -8.40 33.07
N ASN A 302 8.34 -8.86 31.93
CA ASN A 302 9.69 -9.43 31.84
C ASN A 302 10.75 -8.48 31.25
N GLY A 303 10.42 -7.22 30.98
CA GLY A 303 11.40 -6.19 30.58
C GLY A 303 12.05 -6.37 29.19
N ILE A 304 11.65 -7.37 28.41
CA ILE A 304 12.27 -7.72 27.11
C ILE A 304 11.91 -6.70 26.00
N MET A 305 10.91 -5.84 26.21
CA MET A 305 10.30 -5.00 25.17
C MET A 305 10.38 -3.48 25.37
N SER A 306 11.21 -2.94 26.27
CA SER A 306 11.14 -1.49 26.51
C SER A 306 11.53 -0.66 25.28
N SER A 307 12.53 -1.04 24.49
CA SER A 307 13.00 -0.19 23.36
C SER A 307 12.20 -0.38 22.07
N PHE A 308 11.84 -1.64 21.72
CA PHE A 308 11.17 -1.97 20.46
C PHE A 308 9.64 -1.73 20.52
N ILE A 309 9.01 -2.02 21.66
CA ILE A 309 7.61 -1.61 21.89
C ILE A 309 7.52 -0.11 22.16
N THR A 310 8.47 0.54 22.84
CA THR A 310 8.43 2.02 22.90
C THR A 310 8.58 2.59 21.49
N MET A 311 9.43 2.04 20.62
CA MET A 311 9.51 2.48 19.23
C MET A 311 8.20 2.25 18.44
N LEU A 312 7.56 1.07 18.56
CA LEU A 312 6.28 0.77 17.91
C LEU A 312 5.08 1.53 18.51
N LEU A 313 5.07 1.73 19.83
CA LEU A 313 4.10 2.57 20.54
C LEU A 313 4.36 4.04 20.28
N SER A 314 5.60 4.48 20.06
CA SER A 314 5.95 5.82 19.58
C SER A 314 5.49 5.99 18.15
N ILE A 315 5.57 4.97 17.27
CA ILE A 315 4.96 5.03 15.93
C ILE A 315 3.44 5.17 16.06
N LYS A 316 2.78 4.39 16.92
CA LYS A 316 1.33 4.48 17.20
C LYS A 316 0.92 5.79 17.88
N TYR A 317 1.75 6.32 18.79
CA TYR A 317 1.53 7.56 19.52
C TYR A 317 1.85 8.75 18.63
N CYS A 318 2.81 8.66 17.72
CA CYS A 318 3.02 9.61 16.63
C CYS A 318 1.82 9.57 15.69
N TYR A 319 1.34 8.40 15.26
CA TYR A 319 0.14 8.30 14.41
C TYR A 319 -1.09 8.93 15.09
N LYS A 320 -1.33 8.62 16.38
CA LYS A 320 -2.43 9.17 17.17
C LYS A 320 -2.26 10.65 17.52
N THR A 321 -1.05 11.11 17.80
CA THR A 321 -0.73 12.51 18.13
C THR A 321 -0.72 13.39 16.88
N ILE A 322 -0.25 12.90 15.72
CA ILE A 322 -0.39 13.57 14.41
C ILE A 322 -1.88 13.65 14.02
N TYR A 323 -2.65 12.59 14.27
CA TYR A 323 -4.10 12.59 14.05
C TYR A 323 -4.83 13.60 14.96
N ASN A 324 -4.45 13.70 16.24
CA ASN A 324 -5.09 14.61 17.20
C ASN A 324 -4.57 16.06 17.14
N TYR A 325 -3.32 16.30 16.73
CA TYR A 325 -2.72 17.64 16.67
C TYR A 325 -3.21 18.43 15.45
N ASN A 326 -3.49 17.76 14.33
CA ASN A 326 -4.02 18.43 13.13
C ASN A 326 -5.51 18.82 13.24
N TYR A 327 -6.25 18.31 14.22
CA TYR A 327 -7.67 18.64 14.40
C TYR A 327 -7.88 19.92 15.22
N ASN A 328 -6.94 20.27 16.10
CA ASN A 328 -7.07 21.43 16.99
C ASN A 328 -6.39 22.71 16.45
N GLN A 329 -5.86 22.70 15.22
CA GLN A 329 -5.25 23.88 14.59
C GLN A 329 -5.98 24.36 13.32
N SER A 330 -7.16 23.82 13.04
CA SER A 330 -8.01 24.24 11.92
C SER A 330 -9.43 24.62 12.36
N ILE A 331 -9.55 25.18 13.58
CA ILE A 331 -10.71 25.98 14.01
C ILE A 331 -10.33 27.45 13.88
#